data_AF-A0A238BJE9-F1
#
_entry.id   AF-A0A238BJE9-F1
#
_cell.length_a   1.000
_cell.length_b   1.000
_cell.length_c   1.000
_cell.angle_alpha   90.00
_cell.angle_beta   90.00
_cell.angle_gamma   90.00
#
_symmetry.space_group_name_H-M   'P 1'
#
loop_
_entity.id
_entity.type
_entity.pdbx_description
1 polymer ?
#
loop_
_entity_poly.entity_id
_entity_poly.type
_entity_poly.pdbx_seq_one_letter_code
_entity_poly.pdbx_strand_id
1 'polypeptide(L)'
;MDILLDDTLRPWLLEVNISPSLHCATPTDIAVKTTLAKDVLNLCGIQIPPDMISKNDTLSMDYRVKSFDGYKSEEDLKKERYHLEFFKKNGEIDRRILDELTSCDARILIEFEDELDRSGNFDLIFPTAETVDYVKYYNSPLLYSNLLLAQWQVEQKARGREVGIRILEDISSKNEHFASTDLF
;
A
#
# COMPACT_ATOMS: atom_id res chain seq x y z
N MET A 1 -7.68 -19.55 3.89
CA MET A 1 -7.33 -20.28 2.65
C MET A 1 -6.95 -21.66 3.09
N ASP A 2 -7.47 -22.65 2.39
CA ASP A 2 -7.30 -24.03 2.79
C ASP A 2 -6.41 -24.69 1.73
N ILE A 3 -5.25 -25.16 2.18
CA ILE A 3 -4.16 -25.62 1.31
C ILE A 3 -3.83 -27.06 1.70
N LEU A 4 -3.77 -27.94 0.71
CA LEU A 4 -3.34 -29.33 0.87
C LEU A 4 -1.91 -29.48 0.35
N LEU A 5 -1.04 -30.18 1.09
CA LEU A 5 0.28 -30.58 0.62
C LEU A 5 0.23 -32.05 0.16
N ASP A 6 0.71 -32.33 -1.05
CA ASP A 6 0.86 -33.71 -1.53
C ASP A 6 2.12 -34.41 -0.99
N ASP A 7 2.34 -35.66 -1.38
CA ASP A 7 3.51 -36.47 -0.99
C ASP A 7 4.84 -35.90 -1.49
N THR A 8 4.79 -34.97 -2.45
CA THR A 8 5.95 -34.23 -2.97
C THR A 8 6.05 -32.80 -2.42
N LEU A 9 5.28 -32.46 -1.38
CA LEU A 9 5.18 -31.13 -0.77
C LEU A 9 4.70 -30.02 -1.72
N ARG A 10 3.96 -30.35 -2.78
CA ARG A 10 3.35 -29.32 -3.63
C ARG A 10 2.07 -28.81 -2.98
N PRO A 11 1.88 -27.48 -2.89
CA PRO A 11 0.66 -26.89 -2.37
C PRO A 11 -0.46 -26.89 -3.41
N TRP A 12 -1.63 -27.39 -3.01
CA TRP A 12 -2.86 -27.40 -3.77
C TRP A 12 -3.89 -26.53 -3.05
N LEU A 13 -4.34 -25.45 -3.69
CA LEU A 13 -5.41 -24.61 -3.16
C LEU A 13 -6.74 -25.36 -3.26
N LEU A 14 -7.42 -25.56 -2.12
CA LEU A 14 -8.72 -26.19 -2.06
C LEU A 14 -9.83 -25.14 -2.12
N GLU A 15 -9.80 -24.18 -1.20
CA GLU A 15 -10.81 -23.13 -1.12
C GLU A 15 -10.28 -21.82 -0.50
N VAL A 16 -10.97 -20.73 -0.81
CA VAL A 16 -10.73 -19.40 -0.25
C VAL A 16 -11.95 -19.01 0.59
N ASN A 17 -11.76 -19.06 1.91
CA ASN A 17 -12.77 -18.68 2.88
C ASN A 17 -12.87 -17.16 3.03
N ILE A 18 -14.04 -16.57 2.72
CA ILE A 18 -14.31 -15.12 2.86
C ILE A 18 -14.52 -14.74 4.33
N SER A 19 -15.09 -15.66 5.12
CA SER A 19 -15.41 -15.44 6.54
C SER A 19 -14.82 -16.56 7.40
N PRO A 20 -13.49 -16.58 7.62
CA PRO A 20 -12.85 -17.59 8.47
C PRO A 20 -13.29 -17.45 9.93
N SER A 21 -13.31 -18.56 10.67
CA SER A 21 -13.73 -18.57 12.08
C SER A 21 -12.70 -17.93 13.01
N LEU A 22 -13.13 -16.91 13.75
CA LEU A 22 -12.36 -16.27 14.83
C LEU A 22 -12.66 -16.86 16.22
N HIS A 23 -13.48 -17.90 16.31
CA HIS A 23 -13.74 -18.58 17.59
C HIS A 23 -12.46 -19.22 18.12
N CYS A 24 -12.14 -19.00 19.40
CA CYS A 24 -10.95 -19.52 20.05
C CYS A 24 -11.35 -20.54 21.13
N ALA A 25 -11.15 -21.83 20.86
CA ALA A 25 -11.50 -22.91 21.79
C ALA A 25 -10.28 -23.44 22.55
N THR A 26 -9.07 -23.26 21.99
CA THR A 26 -7.81 -23.75 22.56
C THR A 26 -6.81 -22.61 22.82
N PRO A 27 -5.81 -22.81 23.71
CA PRO A 27 -4.73 -21.84 23.92
C PRO A 27 -3.96 -21.50 22.63
N THR A 28 -3.79 -22.48 21.75
CA THR A 28 -3.16 -22.30 20.43
C THR A 28 -4.01 -21.41 19.52
N ASP A 29 -5.33 -21.60 19.50
CA ASP A 29 -6.23 -20.72 18.74
C ASP A 29 -6.11 -19.27 19.21
N ILE A 30 -6.07 -19.05 20.52
CA ILE A 30 -5.92 -17.70 21.10
C ILE A 30 -4.60 -17.10 20.63
N ALA A 31 -3.48 -17.82 20.78
CA ALA A 31 -2.16 -17.32 20.42
C ALA A 31 -2.07 -16.93 18.93
N VAL A 32 -2.62 -17.75 18.03
CA VAL A 32 -2.57 -17.50 16.58
C VAL A 32 -3.58 -16.43 16.17
N LYS A 33 -4.86 -16.58 16.53
CA LYS A 33 -5.94 -15.72 16.03
C LYS A 33 -5.93 -14.33 16.65
N THR A 34 -5.54 -14.19 17.91
CA THR A 34 -5.41 -12.86 18.54
C THR A 34 -4.24 -12.08 17.95
N THR A 35 -3.11 -12.74 17.68
CA THR A 35 -1.97 -12.11 17.01
C THR A 35 -2.34 -11.70 15.58
N LEU A 36 -3.00 -12.58 14.83
CA LEU A 36 -3.53 -12.26 13.51
C LEU A 36 -4.46 -11.04 13.54
N ALA A 37 -5.44 -11.02 14.44
CA ALA A 37 -6.38 -9.90 14.54
C ALA A 37 -5.69 -8.58 14.89
N LYS A 38 -4.72 -8.60 15.82
CA LYS A 38 -3.91 -7.45 16.18
C LYS A 38 -3.15 -6.90 14.98
N ASP A 39 -2.43 -7.76 14.26
CA ASP A 39 -1.58 -7.33 13.14
C ASP A 39 -2.42 -6.86 11.94
N VAL A 40 -3.59 -7.47 11.68
CA VAL A 40 -4.55 -6.95 10.69
C VAL A 40 -5.04 -5.55 11.06
N LEU A 41 -5.37 -5.30 12.34
CA LEU A 41 -5.82 -3.98 12.78
C LEU A 41 -4.70 -2.92 12.67
N ASN A 42 -3.45 -3.31 12.93
CA ASN A 42 -2.29 -2.43 12.72
C ASN A 42 -2.09 -2.09 11.24
N LEU A 43 -2.21 -3.08 10.35
CA LEU A 43 -2.15 -2.91 8.90
C LEU A 43 -3.25 -1.99 8.37
N CYS A 44 -4.49 -2.17 8.86
CA CYS A 44 -5.59 -1.26 8.52
C CYS A 44 -5.32 0.20 8.90
N GLY A 45 -4.32 0.47 9.75
CA GLY A 45 -3.88 1.83 10.07
C GLY A 45 -4.98 2.68 10.70
N ILE A 46 -5.90 2.07 11.45
CA ILE A 46 -7.07 2.75 12.03
C ILE A 46 -6.60 3.89 12.94
N GLN A 47 -6.79 5.11 12.46
CA GLN A 47 -6.44 6.33 13.16
C GLN A 47 -7.50 6.64 14.22
N ILE A 48 -7.15 6.60 15.50
CA ILE A 48 -8.04 7.00 16.59
C ILE A 48 -7.98 8.53 16.73
N PRO A 49 -9.10 9.28 16.61
CA PRO A 49 -9.17 10.72 16.87
C PRO A 49 -8.42 11.09 18.15
N PRO A 50 -7.67 12.21 18.23
CA PRO A 50 -7.09 12.60 19.50
C PRO A 50 -8.27 12.88 20.43
N ASP A 51 -8.15 12.45 21.68
CA ASP A 51 -9.19 12.57 22.68
C ASP A 51 -9.82 13.99 22.63
N MET A 52 -11.14 14.07 22.43
CA MET A 52 -11.91 15.32 22.34
C MET A 52 -12.00 16.08 23.68
N ILE A 53 -10.99 15.95 24.55
CA ILE A 53 -10.95 16.53 25.89
C ILE A 53 -10.45 18.00 25.83
N SER A 54 -9.80 18.43 24.74
CA SER A 54 -9.52 19.86 24.52
C SER A 54 -10.62 20.49 23.65
N LYS A 55 -11.58 21.16 24.29
CA LYS A 55 -12.68 21.87 23.63
C LYS A 55 -12.30 23.22 22.99
N ASN A 56 -11.02 23.63 22.96
CA ASN A 56 -10.68 25.03 22.68
C ASN A 56 -9.57 25.32 21.67
N ASP A 57 -8.99 24.33 20.98
CA ASP A 57 -8.04 24.64 19.92
C ASP A 57 -8.52 24.08 18.57
N THR A 58 -8.85 25.01 17.67
CA THR A 58 -9.04 24.84 16.23
C THR A 58 -7.73 24.46 15.51
N LEU A 59 -6.96 23.56 16.10
CA LEU A 59 -5.77 22.95 15.52
C LEU A 59 -5.95 21.42 15.56
N SER A 60 -7.08 20.95 15.03
CA SER A 60 -7.16 19.58 14.53
C SER A 60 -6.25 19.52 13.30
N MET A 61 -4.96 19.28 13.50
CA MET A 61 -4.13 18.71 12.44
C MET A 61 -4.87 17.45 11.98
N ASP A 62 -5.39 17.50 10.77
CA ASP A 62 -6.10 16.40 10.12
C ASP A 62 -5.03 15.40 9.68
N TYR A 63 -4.49 14.61 10.61
CA TYR A 63 -3.49 13.56 10.36
C TYR A 63 -4.10 12.35 9.62
N ARG A 64 -5.24 12.55 8.98
CA ARG A 64 -5.78 11.63 8.01
C ARG A 64 -4.86 11.72 6.80
N VAL A 65 -4.14 10.64 6.50
CA VAL A 65 -4.19 10.16 5.11
C VAL A 65 -5.68 9.94 4.83
N LYS A 66 -6.39 11.02 4.48
CA LYS A 66 -7.75 10.92 3.97
C LYS A 66 -7.60 9.96 2.81
N SER A 67 -8.42 8.91 2.75
CA SER A 67 -8.71 8.30 1.46
C SER A 67 -8.97 9.46 0.52
N PHE A 68 -8.12 9.63 -0.48
CA PHE A 68 -8.13 10.82 -1.30
C PHE A 68 -9.35 10.75 -2.21
N ASP A 69 -10.48 11.19 -1.66
CA ASP A 69 -11.66 11.54 -2.42
C ASP A 69 -11.66 13.08 -2.48
N GLY A 70 -10.76 13.63 -3.31
CA GLY A 70 -10.55 15.08 -3.34
C GLY A 70 -9.50 15.61 -4.32
N TYR A 71 -9.72 15.36 -5.63
CA TYR A 71 -9.09 15.99 -6.81
C TYR A 71 -7.66 15.58 -7.20
N LYS A 72 -7.53 14.48 -7.97
CA LYS A 72 -6.33 14.26 -8.78
C LYS A 72 -6.17 15.45 -9.73
N SER A 73 -4.97 16.01 -9.80
CA SER A 73 -4.63 17.04 -10.79
C SER A 73 -4.85 16.49 -12.20
N GLU A 74 -5.07 17.37 -13.17
CA GLU A 74 -5.07 16.98 -14.58
C GLU A 74 -3.72 16.34 -14.98
N GLU A 75 -2.63 16.75 -14.33
CA GLU A 75 -1.28 16.20 -14.50
C GLU A 75 -1.19 14.76 -13.96
N ASP A 76 -1.74 14.50 -12.77
CA ASP A 76 -1.84 13.15 -12.20
C ASP A 76 -2.58 12.23 -13.18
N LEU A 77 -3.77 12.64 -13.62
CA LEU A 77 -4.60 11.85 -14.53
C LEU A 77 -3.95 11.64 -15.91
N LYS A 78 -3.11 12.57 -16.37
CA LYS A 78 -2.33 12.41 -17.61
C LYS A 78 -1.23 11.38 -17.42
N LYS A 79 -0.47 11.47 -16.31
CA LYS A 79 0.58 10.51 -15.97
C LYS A 79 0.02 9.10 -15.83
N GLU A 80 -1.09 8.94 -15.10
CA GLU A 80 -1.76 7.65 -14.91
C GLU A 80 -2.16 7.02 -16.25
N ARG A 81 -2.83 7.80 -17.12
CA ARG A 81 -3.23 7.32 -18.45
C ARG A 81 -2.04 6.92 -19.31
N TYR A 82 -0.97 7.73 -19.31
CA TYR A 82 0.23 7.45 -20.09
C TYR A 82 0.86 6.11 -19.71
N HIS A 83 1.10 5.87 -18.41
CA HIS A 83 1.74 4.64 -17.96
C HIS A 83 0.84 3.40 -18.11
N LEU A 84 -0.47 3.56 -17.94
CA LEU A 84 -1.43 2.48 -18.22
C LEU A 84 -1.45 2.09 -19.71
N GLU A 85 -1.47 3.08 -20.61
CA GLU A 85 -1.40 2.83 -22.06
C GLU A 85 -0.05 2.24 -22.48
N PHE A 86 1.06 2.71 -21.89
CA PHE A 86 2.39 2.16 -22.12
C PHE A 86 2.45 0.69 -21.74
N PHE A 87 1.98 0.33 -20.53
CA PHE A 87 1.95 -1.05 -20.07
C PHE A 87 1.08 -1.92 -20.96
N LYS A 88 -0.10 -1.42 -21.37
CA LYS A 88 -1.00 -2.15 -22.28
C LYS A 88 -0.39 -2.40 -23.65
N LYS A 89 0.46 -1.49 -24.15
CA LYS A 89 1.10 -1.60 -25.46
C LYS A 89 2.35 -2.48 -25.44
N ASN A 90 3.17 -2.34 -24.41
CA ASN A 90 4.50 -2.95 -24.37
C ASN A 90 4.58 -4.21 -23.49
N GLY A 91 3.62 -4.39 -22.57
CA GLY A 91 3.62 -5.50 -21.60
C GLY A 91 4.66 -5.35 -20.49
N GLU A 92 5.30 -4.19 -20.38
CA GLU A 92 6.35 -3.90 -19.41
C GLU A 92 6.08 -2.58 -18.68
N ILE A 93 6.56 -2.46 -17.45
CA ILE A 93 6.42 -1.25 -16.63
C ILE A 93 7.47 -0.23 -17.08
N ASP A 94 7.04 0.99 -17.35
CA ASP A 94 7.94 2.09 -17.66
C ASP A 94 8.70 2.52 -16.39
N ARG A 95 10.05 2.44 -16.43
CA ARG A 95 10.90 2.85 -15.31
C ARG A 95 10.79 4.34 -14.98
N ARG A 96 10.41 5.16 -15.97
CA ARG A 96 10.27 6.61 -15.82
C ARG A 96 9.08 7.03 -14.95
N ILE A 97 8.22 6.07 -14.57
CA ILE A 97 7.13 6.32 -13.63
C ILE A 97 7.63 6.91 -12.29
N LEU A 98 8.89 6.66 -11.91
CA LEU A 98 9.52 7.19 -10.70
C LEU A 98 10.32 8.49 -10.92
N ASP A 99 10.52 8.95 -12.15
CA ASP A 99 11.39 10.12 -12.43
C ASP A 99 10.71 11.44 -11.99
N GLU A 100 9.40 11.57 -12.24
CA GLU A 100 8.60 12.76 -11.92
C GLU A 100 7.46 12.36 -10.97
N LEU A 101 7.75 12.16 -9.69
CA LEU A 101 6.74 11.80 -8.68
C LEU A 101 5.80 12.98 -8.42
N THR A 102 4.50 12.75 -8.60
CA THR A 102 3.48 13.75 -8.27
C THR A 102 3.12 13.72 -6.78
N SER A 103 2.30 14.68 -6.34
CA SER A 103 1.79 14.70 -4.99
C SER A 103 0.93 13.47 -4.67
N CYS A 104 0.19 12.95 -5.65
CA CYS A 104 -0.57 11.70 -5.53
C CYS A 104 0.36 10.48 -5.44
N ASP A 105 1.41 10.42 -6.26
CA ASP A 105 2.35 9.29 -6.27
C ASP A 105 3.04 9.13 -4.93
N ALA A 106 3.65 10.21 -4.41
CA ALA A 106 4.40 10.07 -3.17
C ALA A 106 3.48 9.82 -1.97
N ARG A 107 2.19 10.22 -2.01
CA ARG A 107 1.23 9.80 -0.98
C ARG A 107 0.99 8.29 -1.00
N ILE A 108 0.83 7.69 -2.19
CA ILE A 108 0.72 6.22 -2.34
C ILE A 108 1.99 5.53 -1.82
N LEU A 109 3.16 6.06 -2.17
CA LEU A 109 4.44 5.48 -1.73
C LEU A 109 4.66 5.61 -0.22
N ILE A 110 4.33 6.77 0.38
CA ILE A 110 4.41 6.98 1.83
C ILE A 110 3.46 6.02 2.54
N GLU A 111 2.19 5.95 2.14
CA GLU A 111 1.20 5.05 2.75
C GLU A 111 1.65 3.59 2.70
N PHE A 112 2.25 3.18 1.59
CA PHE A 112 2.78 1.83 1.41
C PHE A 112 4.01 1.55 2.27
N GLU A 113 4.96 2.49 2.39
CA GLU A 113 6.10 2.35 3.30
C GLU A 113 5.66 2.26 4.76
N ASP A 114 4.71 3.11 5.14
CA ASP A 114 4.06 3.14 6.44
C ASP A 114 3.30 1.84 6.77
N GLU A 115 2.57 1.28 5.80
CA GLU A 115 1.89 -0.02 5.92
C GLU A 115 2.92 -1.14 6.15
N LEU A 116 4.05 -1.09 5.43
CA LEU A 116 5.11 -2.08 5.57
C LEU A 116 5.81 -2.02 6.92
N ASP A 117 6.01 -0.83 7.48
CA ASP A 117 6.55 -0.68 8.84
C ASP A 117 5.60 -1.26 9.91
N ARG A 118 4.29 -1.19 9.67
CA ARG A 118 3.24 -1.72 10.58
C ARG A 118 2.83 -3.17 10.33
N SER A 119 3.49 -3.87 9.40
CA SER A 119 3.09 -5.21 8.94
C SER A 119 3.16 -6.31 10.01
N GLY A 120 3.95 -6.12 11.08
CA GLY A 120 4.03 -7.09 12.17
C GLY A 120 4.54 -8.45 11.67
N ASN A 121 3.73 -9.51 11.79
CA ASN A 121 4.08 -10.85 11.30
C ASN A 121 3.63 -11.13 9.86
N PHE A 122 3.17 -10.12 9.12
CA PHE A 122 2.83 -10.27 7.71
C PHE A 122 4.03 -10.04 6.81
N ASP A 123 4.20 -10.90 5.81
CA ASP A 123 5.18 -10.71 4.75
C ASP A 123 4.48 -10.16 3.49
N LEU A 124 5.11 -9.15 2.88
CA LEU A 124 4.69 -8.65 1.57
C LEU A 124 5.02 -9.69 0.49
N ILE A 125 3.99 -10.37 -0.02
CA ILE A 125 4.14 -11.34 -1.12
C ILE A 125 3.97 -10.69 -2.50
N PHE A 126 3.26 -9.56 -2.59
CA PHE A 126 3.05 -8.81 -3.81
C PHE A 126 2.69 -7.34 -3.49
N PRO A 127 3.23 -6.35 -4.24
CA PRO A 127 4.30 -6.51 -5.22
C PRO A 127 5.67 -6.66 -4.55
N THR A 128 6.52 -7.52 -5.08
CA THR A 128 7.96 -7.58 -4.76
C THR A 128 8.75 -7.55 -6.05
N ALA A 129 10.05 -7.27 -5.99
CA ALA A 129 10.90 -7.26 -7.18
C ALA A 129 10.93 -8.61 -7.94
N GLU A 130 10.53 -9.71 -7.29
CA GLU A 130 10.43 -11.05 -7.90
C GLU A 130 9.01 -11.35 -8.41
N THR A 131 7.99 -10.70 -7.84
CA THR A 131 6.59 -10.93 -8.19
C THR A 131 5.99 -9.85 -9.09
N VAL A 132 6.78 -8.86 -9.53
CA VAL A 132 6.36 -7.82 -10.50
C VAL A 132 5.75 -8.40 -11.78
N ASP A 133 6.29 -9.52 -12.27
CA ASP A 133 5.77 -10.18 -13.46
C ASP A 133 4.32 -10.67 -13.30
N TYR A 134 3.81 -10.79 -12.08
CA TYR A 134 2.41 -11.15 -11.82
C TYR A 134 1.43 -10.02 -12.10
N VAL A 135 1.89 -8.78 -12.28
CA VAL A 135 1.05 -7.64 -12.67
C VAL A 135 0.27 -7.94 -13.95
N LYS A 136 0.84 -8.72 -14.88
CA LYS A 136 0.18 -9.13 -16.14
C LYS A 136 -1.09 -9.97 -15.96
N TYR A 137 -1.28 -10.60 -14.80
CA TYR A 137 -2.46 -11.41 -14.51
C TYR A 137 -3.64 -10.58 -13.95
N TYR A 138 -3.44 -9.28 -13.65
CA TYR A 138 -4.53 -8.39 -13.31
C TYR A 138 -5.39 -8.14 -14.56
N ASN A 139 -6.56 -8.76 -14.60
CA ASN A 139 -7.58 -8.48 -15.60
C ASN A 139 -8.19 -7.09 -15.36
N SER A 140 -8.53 -6.42 -16.46
CA SER A 140 -9.01 -5.03 -16.50
C SER A 140 -10.08 -4.71 -15.41
N PRO A 141 -9.97 -3.57 -14.69
CA PRO A 141 -8.99 -2.51 -14.87
C PRO A 141 -7.70 -2.76 -14.08
N LEU A 142 -6.55 -2.65 -14.77
CA LEU A 142 -5.26 -2.51 -14.13
C LEU A 142 -5.21 -1.16 -13.41
N LEU A 143 -4.85 -1.17 -12.13
CA LEU A 143 -4.68 0.04 -11.32
C LEU A 143 -3.28 0.62 -11.54
N TYR A 144 -3.21 1.94 -11.71
CA TYR A 144 -1.92 2.65 -11.84
C TYR A 144 -1.03 2.46 -10.60
N SER A 145 -1.62 2.47 -9.40
CA SER A 145 -0.89 2.23 -8.15
C SER A 145 -0.13 0.90 -8.15
N ASN A 146 -0.68 -0.16 -8.76
CA ASN A 146 0.01 -1.45 -8.87
C ASN A 146 1.29 -1.33 -9.70
N LEU A 147 1.28 -0.52 -10.78
CA LEU A 147 2.47 -0.27 -11.60
C LEU A 147 3.51 0.55 -10.83
N LEU A 148 3.06 1.60 -10.15
CA LEU A 148 3.91 2.47 -9.35
C LEU A 148 4.62 1.68 -8.24
N LEU A 149 3.85 0.91 -7.45
CA LEU A 149 4.39 0.09 -6.36
C LEU A 149 5.30 -1.03 -6.85
N ALA A 150 4.97 -1.67 -7.98
CA ALA A 150 5.82 -2.69 -8.56
C ALA A 150 7.19 -2.12 -9.01
N GLN A 151 7.18 -0.98 -9.70
CA GLN A 151 8.43 -0.32 -10.08
C GLN A 151 9.21 0.19 -8.87
N TRP A 152 8.52 0.71 -7.85
CA TRP A 152 9.13 1.12 -6.59
C TRP A 152 9.90 -0.03 -5.92
N GLN A 153 9.30 -1.21 -5.84
CA GLN A 153 9.95 -2.40 -5.27
C GLN A 153 11.21 -2.85 -6.03
N VAL A 154 11.19 -2.76 -7.36
CA VAL A 154 12.38 -3.02 -8.19
C VAL A 154 13.49 -2.01 -7.87
N GLU A 155 13.13 -0.73 -7.73
CA GLU A 155 14.08 0.34 -7.42
C GLU A 155 14.69 0.17 -6.02
N GLN A 156 13.87 -0.17 -5.01
CA GLN A 156 14.36 -0.38 -3.65
C GLN A 156 15.30 -1.58 -3.55
N LYS A 157 15.06 -2.66 -4.32
CA LYS A 157 16.00 -3.78 -4.40
C LYS A 157 17.33 -3.39 -5.06
N ALA A 158 17.30 -2.46 -6.01
CA ALA A 158 18.50 -2.02 -6.73
C ALA A 158 19.35 -0.99 -5.98
N ARG A 159 18.72 0.04 -5.37
CA ARG A 159 19.40 1.16 -4.71
C ARG A 159 19.45 1.06 -3.19
N GLY A 160 18.66 0.18 -2.59
CA GLY A 160 18.49 0.06 -1.15
C GLY A 160 17.36 0.95 -0.64
N ARG A 161 16.59 0.40 0.32
CA ARG A 161 15.34 0.98 0.80
C ARG A 161 15.50 2.34 1.48
N GLU A 162 16.62 2.55 2.17
CA GLU A 162 16.92 3.80 2.85
C GLU A 162 16.99 5.00 1.90
N VAL A 163 17.43 4.78 0.66
CA VAL A 163 17.52 5.85 -0.35
C VAL A 163 16.11 6.27 -0.77
N GLY A 164 15.21 5.30 -0.98
CA GLY A 164 13.81 5.57 -1.29
C GLY A 164 13.11 6.35 -0.19
N ILE A 165 13.26 5.93 1.07
CA ILE A 165 12.66 6.61 2.22
C ILE A 165 13.14 8.06 2.30
N ARG A 166 14.44 8.33 2.14
CA ARG A 166 14.96 9.71 2.16
C ARG A 166 14.38 10.59 1.05
N ILE A 167 14.13 10.03 -0.13
CA ILE A 167 13.46 10.75 -1.22
C ILE A 167 12.04 11.12 -0.80
N LEU A 168 11.28 10.17 -0.22
CA LEU A 168 9.93 10.45 0.26
C LEU A 168 9.91 11.47 1.41
N GLU A 169 10.88 11.41 2.33
CA GLU A 169 11.05 12.40 3.40
C GLU A 169 11.32 13.80 2.84
N ASP A 170 12.17 13.94 1.82
CA ASP A 170 12.46 15.23 1.18
C ASP A 170 11.21 15.82 0.51
N ILE A 171 10.42 15.00 -0.21
CA ILE A 171 9.18 15.47 -0.86
C ILE A 171 8.10 15.80 0.21
N SER A 172 8.01 15.00 1.27
CA SER A 172 7.12 15.26 2.42
C SER A 172 7.47 16.57 3.13
N SER A 173 8.76 16.85 3.33
CA SER A 173 9.24 18.07 4.00
C SER A 173 8.93 19.36 3.23
N LYS A 174 8.74 19.27 1.91
CA LYS A 174 8.38 20.40 1.04
C LYS A 174 6.89 20.75 1.10
N ASN A 175 6.08 20.03 1.89
CA ASN A 175 4.62 20.20 2.04
C ASN A 175 3.82 20.08 0.73
N GLU A 176 4.42 19.59 -0.37
CA GLU A 176 3.75 19.46 -1.67
C GLU A 176 2.63 18.39 -1.68
N HIS A 177 2.54 17.56 -0.63
CA HIS A 177 1.50 16.55 -0.42
C HIS A 177 0.33 17.00 0.46
N PHE A 178 0.42 18.15 1.11
CA PHE A 178 -0.73 18.68 1.84
C PHE A 178 -1.66 19.36 0.83
N ALA A 179 -2.93 18.97 0.83
CA ALA A 179 -3.93 19.74 0.12
C ALA A 179 -3.86 21.18 0.65
N SER A 180 -3.74 22.16 -0.25
CA SER A 180 -3.77 23.58 0.13
C SER A 180 -4.91 23.79 1.11
N THR A 181 -4.58 24.25 2.31
CA THR A 181 -5.54 24.61 3.35
C THR A 181 -6.23 25.92 2.99
N ASP A 182 -6.72 26.08 1.76
CA ASP A 182 -7.52 27.21 1.31
C ASP A 182 -9.00 26.83 1.41
N LEU A 183 -9.49 26.72 2.64
CA LEU A 183 -10.91 26.82 3.00
C LEU A 183 -11.02 26.87 4.53
N PHE A 184 -10.76 28.06 5.10
CA PHE A 184 -11.73 28.91 5.80
C PHE A 184 -11.04 30.14 6.39
#